data_AF-A0A258JKU0-F1
#
_entry.id   AF-A0A258JKU0-F1
#
_cell.length_a   1.000
_cell.length_b   1.000
_cell.length_c   1.000
_cell.angle_alpha   90.00
_cell.angle_beta   90.00
_cell.angle_gamma   90.00
#
_symmetry.space_group_name_H-M   'P 1'
#
loop_
_entity.id
_entity.type
_entity.pdbx_description
1 polymer ?
#
loop_
_entity_poly.entity_id
_entity_poly.type
_entity_poly.pdbx_seq_one_letter_code
_entity_poly.pdbx_strand_id
1 'polypeptide(L)' 'MADRQTSFEYEDLLACGRGELFGAGNAQLPLPPMLMFDR' A
#
# COMPACT_ATOMS: atom_id res chain seq x y z
N MET A 1 0.46 -20.69 -1.64
CA MET A 1 0.43 -19.44 -0.88
C MET A 1 1.54 -18.58 -1.43
N ALA A 2 1.21 -17.49 -2.11
CA ALA A 2 2.23 -16.60 -2.66
C ALA A 2 3.09 -16.07 -1.51
N ASP A 3 4.40 -15.99 -1.74
CA ASP A 3 5.37 -15.45 -0.78
C ASP A 3 4.90 -14.04 -0.37
N ARG A 4 4.56 -13.88 0.92
CA ARG A 4 3.98 -12.64 1.43
C ARG A 4 5.13 -11.69 1.74
N GLN A 5 5.20 -10.57 1.03
CA GLN A 5 6.19 -9.54 1.32
C GLN A 5 6.04 -9.04 2.77
N THR A 6 7.14 -8.99 3.51
CA THR A 6 7.21 -8.56 4.91
C THR A 6 7.66 -7.10 5.06
N SER A 7 8.03 -6.46 3.96
CA SER A 7 8.50 -5.07 3.87
C SER A 7 7.95 -4.46 2.59
N PHE A 8 7.60 -3.18 2.64
CA PHE A 8 7.08 -2.43 1.51
C PHE A 8 7.89 -1.14 1.38
N GLU A 9 8.18 -0.72 0.17
CA GLU A 9 8.82 0.58 -0.04
C GLU A 9 7.75 1.68 -0.11
N TYR A 10 8.17 2.94 -0.04
CA TYR A 10 7.24 4.07 -0.12
C TYR A 10 6.32 4.01 -1.35
N GLU A 11 6.85 3.58 -2.49
CA GLU A 11 6.09 3.43 -3.73
C GLU A 11 4.98 2.36 -3.62
N ASP A 12 5.23 1.29 -2.87
CA ASP A 12 4.24 0.25 -2.60
C ASP A 12 3.13 0.76 -1.68
N LEU A 13 3.48 1.57 -0.68
CA LEU A 13 2.49 2.22 0.18
C LEU A 13 1.57 3.16 -0.62
N LEU A 14 2.14 3.88 -1.57
CA LEU A 14 1.37 4.72 -2.49
C LEU A 14 0.50 3.87 -3.43
N ALA A 15 1.02 2.77 -3.98
CA ALA A 15 0.26 1.83 -4.80
C ALA A 15 -0.91 1.20 -4.01
N CYS A 16 -0.70 0.91 -2.73
CA CYS A 16 -1.75 0.47 -1.81
C CYS A 16 -2.83 1.54 -1.61
N GLY A 17 -2.44 2.80 -1.42
CA GLY A 17 -3.39 3.92 -1.30
C GLY A 17 -4.18 4.19 -2.59
N ARG A 18 -3.63 3.87 -3.76
CA ARG A 18 -4.35 3.91 -5.04
C ARG A 18 -5.22 2.67 -5.32
N GLY A 19 -5.13 1.64 -4.48
CA GLY A 19 -5.83 0.36 -4.69
C GLY A 19 -5.19 -0.54 -5.76
N GLU A 20 -3.96 -0.25 -6.19
CA GLU A 20 -3.22 -1.00 -7.20
C GLU A 20 -2.54 -2.24 -6.62
N LEU A 21 -2.13 -2.18 -5.35
CA LEU A 21 -1.34 -3.26 -4.71
C LEU A 21 -2.18 -4.48 -4.33
N PHE A 22 -3.36 -4.27 -3.74
CA PHE A 22 -4.23 -5.35 -3.28
C PHE A 22 -5.48 -5.52 -4.16
N GLY A 23 -5.74 -4.63 -5.11
CA GLY A 23 -6.89 -4.67 -6.00
C GLY A 23 -8.15 -3.98 -5.44
N ALA A 24 -9.13 -3.78 -6.32
CA ALA A 24 -10.36 -3.06 -6.00
C ALA A 24 -11.22 -3.78 -4.95
N GLY A 25 -11.75 -3.03 -3.98
CA GLY A 25 -12.59 -3.56 -2.90
C GLY A 25 -11.84 -3.99 -1.65
N ASN A 26 -10.50 -4.00 -1.68
CA ASN A 26 -9.67 -4.23 -0.51
C ASN A 26 -9.34 -2.92 0.23
N ALA A 27 -8.82 -3.05 1.45
CA ALA A 27 -8.40 -1.90 2.25
C ALA A 27 -7.31 -1.11 1.53
N GLN A 28 -7.45 0.22 1.54
CA GLN A 28 -6.53 1.17 0.93
C GLN A 28 -5.86 2.01 2.02
N LEU A 29 -4.58 2.32 1.84
CA LEU A 29 -3.91 3.29 2.70
C LEU A 29 -4.37 4.73 2.38
N PRO A 30 -4.28 5.66 3.35
CA PRO A 30 -4.46 7.07 3.06
C PRO A 30 -3.40 7.56 2.08
N LEU A 31 -3.75 8.53 1.24
CA LEU A 31 -2.77 9.25 0.42
C LEU A 31 -2.17 10.42 1.23
N PRO A 32 -0.96 10.92 0.86
CA PRO A 32 -0.43 12.17 1.40
C PRO A 32 -1.45 13.31 1.26
N PRO A 33 -1.60 14.20 2.28
CA PRO A 33 -0.77 14.36 3.48
C PRO A 33 -1.17 13.46 4.67
N MET A 34 -2.14 12.56 4.52
CA MET A 34 -2.60 11.68 5.60
C MET A 34 -1.83 10.36 5.69
N LEU A 35 -0.97 10.06 4.70
CA LEU A 35 -0.06 8.93 4.76
C LEU A 35 1.05 9.22 5.79
N MET A 36 1.04 8.47 6.89
CA MET A 36 1.98 8.64 8.01
C MET A 36 3.15 7.66 7.98
N PHE A 37 3.33 6.96 6.85
CA PHE A 37 4.36 5.93 6.67
C PHE A 37 5.22 6.26 5.45
N ASP A 38 6.50 5.99 5.61
CA ASP A 38 7.56 6.18 4.63
C ASP A 38 8.14 4.84 4.11
N ARG A 39 7.84 3.71 4.78
CA ARG A 39 8.17 2.31 4.41
C ARG A 39 7.46 1.33 5.36
#